data_AF-A0A0W0YL60-F1
#
_entry.id   AF-A0A0W0YL60-F1
#
_cell.length_a   1.000
_cell.length_b   1.000
_cell.length_c   1.000
_cell.angle_alpha   90.00
_cell.angle_beta   90.00
_cell.angle_gamma   90.00
#
_symmetry.space_group_name_H-M   'P 1'
#
loop_
_entity.id
_entity.type
_entity.pdbx_description
1 polymer ?
#
loop_
_entity_poly.entity_id
_entity_poly.type
_entity_poly.pdbx_seq_one_letter_code
_entity_poly.pdbx_strand_id
1 'polypeptide(L)'
;MLVLTRKVGESVVISEEVYCTVVGYRDGEVRLAFDAPQSIPVHRDEIQRRIYRERQKDQWFSDSPSNKESIVDRLISKFKHGLKSA
;
A
#
# COMPACT_ATOMS: atom_id res chain seq x y z
N MET A 1 11.30 9.70 16.30
CA MET A 1 11.70 10.68 15.27
C MET A 1 13.11 11.14 15.58
N LEU A 2 14.07 10.94 14.66
CA LEU A 2 15.46 11.39 14.78
C LEU A 2 15.65 12.61 13.87
N VAL A 3 16.33 13.66 14.34
CA VAL A 3 16.52 14.92 13.60
C VAL A 3 18.01 15.16 13.42
N LEU A 4 18.44 15.35 12.16
CA LEU A 4 19.84 15.59 11.80
C LEU A 4 19.92 16.76 10.81
N THR A 5 20.97 17.57 10.92
CA THR A 5 21.25 18.63 9.94
C THR A 5 22.37 18.17 9.02
N ARG A 6 22.13 18.19 7.71
CA ARG A 6 23.10 17.80 6.67
C ARG A 6 23.30 18.95 5.69
N LYS A 7 24.55 19.17 5.28
CA LYS A 7 24.91 20.04 4.16
C LYS A 7 24.75 19.31 2.83
N VAL A 8 24.76 20.06 1.73
CA VAL A 8 24.82 19.49 0.38
C VAL A 8 26.07 18.63 0.25
N GLY A 9 25.90 17.40 -0.26
CA GLY A 9 26.94 16.37 -0.37
C GLY A 9 27.05 15.45 0.84
N GLU A 10 26.40 15.76 1.97
CA GLU A 10 26.40 14.86 3.12
C GLU A 10 25.23 13.86 3.06
N SER A 11 25.46 12.67 3.62
CA SER A 11 24.50 11.57 3.63
C SER A 11 24.10 11.15 5.05
N VAL A 12 22.91 10.57 5.14
CA VAL A 12 22.42 9.80 6.29
C VAL A 12 22.25 8.36 5.84
N VAL A 13 22.77 7.42 6.60
CA VAL A 13 22.62 5.99 6.34
C VAL A 13 21.47 5.44 7.19
N ILE A 14 20.56 4.71 6.57
CA ILE A 14 19.43 4.02 7.22
C ILE A 14 19.71 2.52 7.12
N SER A 15 19.72 1.83 8.26
CA SER A 15 20.24 0.45 8.35
C SER A 15 21.69 0.41 7.83
N GLU A 16 22.03 -0.52 6.94
CA GLU A 16 23.38 -0.68 6.37
C GLU A 16 23.42 -0.50 4.85
N GLU A 17 22.26 -0.43 4.20
CA GLU A 17 22.15 -0.51 2.73
C GLU A 17 21.48 0.71 2.08
N VAL A 18 20.87 1.61 2.87
CA VAL A 18 20.11 2.74 2.33
C VAL A 18 20.82 4.06 2.64
N TYR A 19 21.22 4.78 1.58
CA TYR A 19 21.89 6.07 1.67
C TYR A 19 20.95 7.18 1.21
N CYS A 20 20.67 8.13 2.09
CA CYS A 20 19.95 9.36 1.78
C CYS A 20 20.94 10.52 1.70
N THR A 21 21.16 11.06 0.51
CA THR A 21 22.14 12.14 0.25
C THR A 21 21.45 13.45 -0.08
N VAL A 22 21.88 14.55 0.53
CA VAL A 22 21.41 15.88 0.18
C VAL A 22 22.15 16.35 -1.08
N VAL A 23 21.45 16.42 -2.21
CA VAL A 23 22.04 16.81 -3.50
C VAL A 23 22.02 18.32 -3.70
N GLY A 24 21.07 19.01 -3.09
CA GLY A 24 20.94 20.46 -3.19
C GLY A 24 19.67 20.95 -2.52
N TYR A 25 19.55 22.27 -2.42
CA TYR A 25 18.33 22.93 -1.99
C TYR A 25 18.12 24.16 -2.85
N ARG A 26 16.87 24.45 -3.21
CA ARG A 26 16.49 25.60 -4.02
C ARG A 26 15.02 25.91 -3.79
N ASP A 27 14.68 27.19 -3.62
CA ASP A 27 13.28 27.66 -3.53
C ASP A 27 12.46 26.95 -2.43
N GLY A 28 13.10 26.62 -1.31
CA GLY A 28 12.47 25.89 -0.20
C GLY A 28 12.33 24.38 -0.43
N GLU A 29 12.69 23.89 -1.61
CA GLU A 29 12.74 22.46 -1.93
C GLU A 29 14.14 21.90 -1.66
N VAL A 30 14.17 20.67 -1.13
CA VAL A 30 15.41 19.91 -0.93
C VAL A 30 15.43 18.75 -1.92
N ARG A 31 16.53 18.62 -2.65
CA ARG A 31 16.78 17.48 -3.54
C ARG A 31 17.49 16.40 -2.73
N LEU A 32 16.79 15.30 -2.51
CA LEU A 32 17.31 14.10 -1.85
C LEU A 32 17.54 13.01 -2.89
N ALA A 33 18.69 12.36 -2.84
CA ALA A 33 18.96 11.13 -3.57
C ALA A 33 18.91 9.96 -2.59
N PHE A 34 18.28 8.88 -3.02
CA PHE A 34 18.24 7.61 -2.29
C PHE A 34 18.98 6.57 -3.12
N ASP A 35 19.99 5.96 -2.52
CA ASP A 35 20.62 4.74 -3.03
C ASP A 35 20.20 3.60 -2.09
N ALA A 36 19.55 2.59 -2.65
CA ALA A 36 18.99 1.48 -1.91
C ALA A 36 18.87 0.25 -2.85
N PRO A 37 19.00 -0.98 -2.33
CA PRO A 37 18.74 -2.19 -3.09
C PRO A 37 17.30 -2.25 -3.63
N GLN A 38 17.10 -2.94 -4.76
CA GLN A 38 15.77 -3.09 -5.39
C GLN A 38 14.76 -3.82 -4.49
N SER A 39 15.22 -4.60 -3.52
CA SER A 39 14.38 -5.26 -2.52
C SER A 39 13.70 -4.27 -1.57
N ILE A 40 14.22 -3.04 -1.43
CA ILE A 40 13.71 -2.02 -0.52
C ILE A 40 13.05 -0.91 -1.34
N PRO A 41 11.71 -0.86 -1.42
CA PRO A 41 11.01 0.17 -2.18
C PRO A 41 11.14 1.54 -1.50
N VAL A 42 11.57 2.55 -2.28
CA VAL A 42 11.62 3.95 -1.85
C VAL A 42 10.52 4.71 -2.56
N HIS A 43 9.52 5.17 -1.80
CA HIS A 43 8.38 5.91 -2.33
C HIS A 43 8.30 7.31 -1.73
N ARG A 44 7.72 8.24 -2.50
CA ARG A 44 7.23 9.49 -1.93
C ARG A 44 6.05 9.20 -1.00
N ASP A 45 5.94 9.96 0.07
CA ASP A 45 4.95 9.72 1.13
C ASP A 45 3.50 9.76 0.61
N GLU A 46 3.17 10.70 -0.29
CA GLU A 46 1.86 10.76 -0.94
C GLU A 46 1.54 9.53 -1.78
N ILE A 47 2.55 8.93 -2.41
CA ILE A 47 2.39 7.70 -3.21
C ILE A 47 2.22 6.50 -2.28
N GLN A 48 3.03 6.41 -1.22
CA GLN A 48 2.92 5.36 -0.21
C GLN A 48 1.54 5.33 0.43
N ARG A 49 0.99 6.49 0.80
CA ARG A 49 -0.37 6.61 1.34
C ARG A 49 -1.45 6.13 0.38
N ARG A 50 -1.31 6.39 -0.93
CA ARG A 50 -2.26 5.92 -1.94
C ARG A 50 -2.23 4.38 -2.06
N ILE A 51 -1.03 3.81 -2.20
CA ILE A 51 -0.83 2.35 -2.26
C ILE A 51 -1.46 1.66 -1.06
N TYR A 52 -1.25 2.20 0.14
CA TYR A 52 -1.81 1.62 1.36
C TYR A 52 -3.34 1.66 1.39
N ARG A 53 -3.95 2.78 0.98
CA ARG A 53 -5.42 2.92 0.90
C ARG A 53 -6.04 1.97 -0.11
N GLU A 54 -5.40 1.78 -1.26
CA GLU A 54 -5.88 0.85 -2.30
C GLU A 54 -5.83 -0.59 -1.80
N ARG A 55 -4.71 -1.02 -1.20
CA ARG A 55 -4.60 -2.35 -0.60
C ARG A 55 -5.67 -2.62 0.47
N GLN A 56 -5.98 -1.63 1.31
CA GLN A 56 -7.04 -1.77 2.31
C GLN A 56 -8.43 -1.91 1.69
N LYS A 57 -8.71 -1.21 0.58
CA LYS A 57 -9.98 -1.35 -0.14
C LYS A 57 -10.09 -2.71 -0.79
N ASP A 58 -9.04 -3.19 -1.44
CA ASP A 58 -9.01 -4.52 -2.06
C ASP A 58 -9.19 -5.62 -1.01
N GLN A 59 -8.59 -5.45 0.18
CA GLN A 59 -8.75 -6.35 1.31
C GLN A 59 -10.19 -6.35 1.87
N TRP A 60 -10.87 -5.19 1.89
CA TRP A 60 -12.29 -5.11 2.25
C TRP A 60 -13.21 -5.86 1.27
N PHE A 61 -12.85 -5.90 -0.03
CA PHE A 61 -13.59 -6.68 -1.01
C PHE A 61 -13.25 -8.19 -0.96
N SER A 62 -12.04 -8.57 -0.52
CA SER A 62 -11.64 -9.97 -0.37
C SER A 62 -12.15 -10.64 0.91
N ASP A 63 -12.47 -9.87 1.95
CA ASP A 63 -12.99 -10.38 3.22
C ASP A 63 -14.52 -10.58 3.24
N SER A 64 -15.18 -10.60 2.07
CA SER A 64 -16.53 -11.18 2.01
C SER A 64 -16.41 -12.65 2.42
N PRO A 65 -17.04 -13.06 3.54
CA PRO A 65 -16.86 -14.39 4.07
C PRO A 65 -17.21 -15.40 2.98
N SER A 66 -16.40 -16.45 2.91
CA SER A 66 -16.61 -17.64 2.11
C SER A 66 -17.91 -18.35 2.48
N ASN A 67 -19.07 -17.72 2.28
CA ASN A 67 -20.29 -18.47 2.09
C ASN A 67 -20.17 -19.04 0.68
N LYS A 68 -19.59 -20.25 0.59
CA LYS A 68 -19.49 -21.08 -0.60
C LYS A 68 -20.87 -21.58 -1.06
N GLU A 69 -21.88 -20.72 -1.03
CA GLU A 69 -23.11 -20.98 -1.74
C GLU A 69 -23.01 -20.25 -3.07
N SER A 70 -23.01 -21.03 -4.14
CA SER A 70 -23.15 -20.47 -5.47
C SER A 70 -24.44 -19.64 -5.50
N ILE A 71 -24.43 -18.52 -6.23
CA ILE A 71 -25.66 -17.77 -6.55
C ILE A 71 -26.73 -18.74 -7.11
N VAL A 72 -26.28 -19.79 -7.81
CA VAL A 72 -27.09 -20.88 -8.33
C VAL A 72 -27.78 -21.68 -7.21
N ASP A 73 -27.10 -21.99 -6.11
CA ASP A 73 -27.67 -22.76 -4.99
C ASP A 73 -28.76 -21.98 -4.27
N ARG A 74 -28.56 -20.66 -4.08
CA ARG A 74 -29.59 -19.77 -3.51
C ARG A 74 -30.83 -19.69 -4.39
N LEU A 75 -30.65 -19.63 -5.71
CA LEU A 75 -31.76 -19.62 -6.66
C LEU A 75 -32.52 -20.95 -6.67
N ILE A 76 -31.80 -22.08 -6.66
CA ILE A 76 -32.42 -23.42 -6.60
C ILE A 76 -33.24 -23.60 -5.33
N SER A 77 -32.71 -23.17 -4.17
CA SER A 77 -33.43 -23.25 -2.89
C SER A 77 -34.73 -22.44 -2.91
N LYS A 78 -34.68 -21.21 -3.42
CA LYS A 78 -35.85 -20.33 -3.54
C LYS A 78 -36.95 -20.94 -4.43
N PHE A 79 -36.58 -21.58 -5.54
CA PHE A 79 -37.53 -22.25 -6.42
C PHE A 79 -38.10 -23.54 -5.80
N LYS A 80 -37.28 -24.34 -5.12
CA LYS A 80 -37.75 -25.58 -4.45
C LYS A 80 -38.74 -25.31 -3.32
N HIS A 81 -38.58 -24.20 -2.59
CA HIS A 81 -39.55 -23.79 -1.58
C HIS A 81 -40.83 -23.18 -2.16
N GLY A 82 -40.76 -22.50 -3.31
CA GLY A 82 -41.95 -21.95 -3.98
C GLY A 82 -42.91 -22.99 -4.56
N LEU A 83 -42.43 -24.21 -4.85
CA LEU A 83 -43.24 -25.29 -5.42
C LEU A 83 -43.92 -26.20 -4.37
N LYS A 84 -43.58 -26.05 -3.07
CA LYS A 84 -44.20 -26.84 -1.99
C LYS A 84 -45.44 -26.18 -1.37
N SER A 85 -45.90 -25.06 -1.94
CA SER A 85 -46.98 -24.23 -1.39
C SER A 85 -48.23 -24.17 -2.27
N ALA A 86 -48.39 -25.08 -3.24
CA ALA A 86 -49.56 -25.19 -4.11
C ALA A 86 -50.19 -26.58 -4.00
#